data_AF-A0A075JKJ2-F1
#
_entry.id   AF-A0A075JKJ2-F1
#
_cell.length_a   1.000
_cell.length_b   1.000
_cell.length_c   1.000
_cell.angle_alpha   90.00
_cell.angle_beta   90.00
_cell.angle_gamma   90.00
#
_symmetry.space_group_name_H-M   'P 1'
#
loop_
_entity.id
_entity.type
_entity.pdbx_description
1 polymer ?
#
loop_
_entity_poly.entity_id
_entity_poly.type
_entity_poly.pdbx_seq_one_letter_code
_entity_poly.pdbx_strand_id
1 'polypeptide(L)'
;MAIEIFRRKEQKYLISIDQYNELIHQISPYMRADKFGAEGRYTVSSLYFESKDNKIYFETKNKLRYRQKLRLRVYNDTDKNGTAFFEVKQKHKKVVNKRRMVLPLSEAYRYLENAQGESLELIHTSNLQVLREIDYFRHLYKLEPGMIVSYDRHALHGLYDKNLRITSRYGCARS
;
A
#
# COMPACT_ATOMS: atom_id res chain seq x y z
N MET A 1 13.72 -3.85 -9.83
CA MET A 1 12.39 -4.24 -10.35
C MET A 1 11.41 -4.47 -9.22
N ALA A 2 10.20 -3.93 -9.31
CA ALA A 2 9.15 -4.18 -8.32
C ALA A 2 8.63 -5.61 -8.49
N ILE A 3 8.51 -6.38 -7.41
CA ILE A 3 7.88 -7.71 -7.46
C ILE A 3 6.40 -7.52 -7.82
N GLU A 4 5.99 -8.06 -8.97
CA GLU A 4 4.64 -7.88 -9.52
C GLU A 4 3.64 -8.95 -9.02
N ILE A 5 4.08 -10.18 -8.73
CA ILE A 5 3.23 -11.29 -8.27
C ILE A 5 3.97 -12.12 -7.21
N PHE A 6 3.39 -12.29 -6.01
CA PHE A 6 3.94 -13.15 -4.94
C PHE A 6 2.87 -13.66 -3.97
N ARG A 7 3.10 -14.81 -3.31
CA ARG A 7 2.25 -15.39 -2.26
C ARG A 7 2.94 -15.24 -0.89
N ARG A 8 2.20 -14.84 0.14
CA ARG A 8 2.71 -14.66 1.51
C ARG A 8 1.69 -15.11 2.55
N LYS A 9 2.17 -15.68 3.66
CA LYS A 9 1.39 -15.89 4.89
C LYS A 9 1.71 -14.74 5.84
N GLU A 10 0.68 -14.04 6.32
CA GLU A 10 0.85 -12.92 7.26
C GLU A 10 0.16 -13.26 8.58
N GLN A 11 0.87 -13.07 9.69
CA GLN A 11 0.32 -13.06 11.05
C GLN A 11 0.43 -11.64 11.61
N LYS A 12 -0.54 -11.22 12.43
CA LYS A 12 -0.60 -9.87 12.98
C LYS A 12 -0.93 -9.95 14.46
N TYR A 13 -0.18 -9.20 15.25
CA TYR A 13 -0.31 -9.13 16.70
C TYR A 13 -0.47 -7.66 17.10
N LEU A 14 -1.24 -7.41 18.15
CA LEU A 14 -1.22 -6.15 18.88
C LEU A 14 -0.27 -6.35 20.06
N ILE A 15 0.74 -5.51 20.18
CA ILE A 15 1.78 -5.60 21.22
C ILE A 15 1.97 -4.24 21.88
N SER A 16 2.38 -4.23 23.14
CA SER A 16 2.80 -3.00 23.84
C SER A 16 4.16 -2.52 23.35
N ILE A 17 4.53 -1.30 23.73
CA ILE A 17 5.86 -0.73 23.43
C ILE A 17 6.96 -1.57 24.11
N ASP A 18 6.74 -2.02 25.35
CA ASP A 18 7.69 -2.85 26.08
C ASP A 18 7.92 -4.20 25.39
N GLN A 19 6.83 -4.86 24.96
CA GLN A 19 6.91 -6.10 24.19
C GLN A 19 7.64 -5.90 22.86
N TYR A 20 7.44 -4.76 22.20
CA TYR A 20 8.16 -4.43 20.98
C TYR A 20 9.66 -4.26 21.24
N ASN A 21 10.05 -3.53 22.28
CA ASN A 21 11.46 -3.32 22.61
C ASN A 21 12.16 -4.64 22.92
N GLU A 22 11.53 -5.49 23.74
CA GLU A 22 12.04 -6.82 24.07
C GLU A 22 12.18 -7.70 22.82
N LEU A 23 11.14 -7.72 21.97
CA LEU A 23 11.17 -8.48 20.71
C LEU A 23 12.31 -8.03 19.80
N ILE A 24 12.48 -6.72 19.59
CA ILE A 24 13.54 -6.18 18.72
C ILE A 24 14.92 -6.52 19.28
N HIS A 25 15.11 -6.41 20.60
CA HIS A 25 16.37 -6.77 21.25
C HIS A 25 16.74 -8.23 20.94
N GLN A 26 15.81 -9.16 21.16
CA GLN A 26 16.03 -10.59 20.93
C GLN A 26 16.27 -10.96 19.46
N ILE A 27 15.55 -10.36 18.52
CA ILE A 27 15.65 -10.73 17.10
C ILE A 27 16.74 -9.98 16.34
N SER A 28 17.23 -8.85 16.86
CA SER A 28 18.17 -7.97 16.15
C SER A 28 19.41 -8.68 15.60
N PRO A 29 20.04 -9.66 16.29
CA PRO A 29 21.22 -10.35 15.76
C PRO A 29 20.93 -11.22 14.53
N TYR A 30 19.67 -11.60 14.31
CA TYR A 30 19.24 -12.49 13.22
C TYR A 30 18.59 -11.74 12.06
N MET A 31 18.56 -10.41 12.13
CA MET A 31 17.78 -9.56 11.25
C MET A 31 18.65 -8.47 10.63
N ARG A 32 18.22 -7.96 9.48
CA ARG A 32 18.75 -6.76 8.84
C ARG A 32 17.66 -5.76 8.52
N ALA A 33 18.02 -4.49 8.54
CA ALA A 33 17.16 -3.38 8.13
C ALA A 33 16.66 -3.53 6.67
N ASP A 34 15.42 -3.12 6.43
CA ASP A 34 14.87 -2.94 5.09
C ASP A 34 15.65 -1.86 4.32
N LYS A 35 15.95 -2.13 3.05
CA LYS A 35 16.86 -1.29 2.24
C LYS A 35 16.34 0.11 1.93
N PHE A 36 15.04 0.36 2.14
CA PHE A 36 14.36 1.57 1.69
C PHE A 36 14.25 2.66 2.77
N GLY A 37 14.78 2.45 3.97
CA GLY A 37 14.79 3.48 5.02
C GLY A 37 16.02 3.41 5.91
N ALA A 38 16.29 4.51 6.62
CA ALA A 38 17.36 4.58 7.60
C ALA A 38 17.07 3.58 8.73
N GLU A 39 17.97 2.61 8.94
CA GLU A 39 17.76 1.48 9.86
C GLU A 39 16.43 0.72 9.62
N GLY A 40 15.93 0.71 8.39
CA GLY A 40 14.66 0.06 8.04
C GLY A 40 13.43 0.80 8.55
N ARG A 41 13.57 2.06 8.96
CA ARG A 41 12.49 2.93 9.44
C ARG A 41 12.07 3.94 8.36
N TYR A 42 10.77 4.09 8.19
CA TYR A 42 10.17 5.04 7.24
C TYR A 42 8.68 5.24 7.51
N THR A 43 8.16 6.42 7.15
CA THR A 43 6.73 6.72 7.25
C THR A 43 6.00 6.19 6.02
N VAL A 44 4.78 5.68 6.20
CA VAL A 44 3.95 5.16 5.11
C VAL A 44 2.60 5.83 5.13
N SER A 45 2.37 6.71 4.16
CA SER A 45 1.08 7.35 3.95
C SER A 45 0.32 6.63 2.82
N SER A 46 -0.95 6.34 3.04
CA SER A 46 -1.80 5.70 2.03
C SER A 46 -3.17 6.36 2.00
N LEU A 47 -3.50 6.97 0.86
CA LEU A 47 -4.84 7.44 0.52
C LEU A 47 -5.67 6.26 0.02
N TYR A 48 -6.74 5.94 0.73
CA TYR A 48 -7.72 4.94 0.33
C TYR A 48 -8.86 5.58 -0.44
N PHE A 49 -9.30 4.88 -1.47
CA PHE A 49 -10.44 5.29 -2.29
C PHE A 49 -11.69 4.56 -1.84
N GLU A 50 -12.82 5.25 -1.92
CA GLU A 50 -14.12 4.78 -1.48
C GLU A 50 -15.21 5.28 -2.44
N SER A 51 -16.30 4.53 -2.51
CA SER A 51 -17.53 4.92 -3.23
C SER A 51 -18.45 5.71 -2.30
N LYS A 52 -19.30 6.60 -2.83
CA LYS A 52 -20.21 7.43 -2.02
C LYS A 52 -21.14 6.65 -1.08
N ASP A 53 -21.49 5.42 -1.44
CA ASP A 53 -22.31 4.49 -0.65
C ASP A 53 -21.49 3.57 0.28
N ASN A 54 -20.19 3.82 0.44
CA ASN A 54 -19.26 3.03 1.26
C ASN A 54 -19.18 1.55 0.87
N LYS A 55 -19.42 1.22 -0.40
CA LYS A 55 -19.40 -0.15 -0.91
C LYS A 55 -18.09 -0.88 -0.61
N ILE A 56 -16.93 -0.23 -0.81
CA ILE A 56 -15.61 -0.86 -0.60
C ILE A 56 -15.39 -1.19 0.89
N TYR A 57 -15.82 -0.30 1.77
CA TYR A 57 -15.86 -0.54 3.22
C TYR A 57 -16.74 -1.75 3.56
N PHE A 58 -17.99 -1.79 3.09
CA PHE A 58 -18.92 -2.87 3.41
C PHE A 58 -18.51 -4.23 2.83
N GLU A 59 -17.93 -4.27 1.62
CA GLU A 59 -17.32 -5.49 1.06
C GLU A 59 -16.26 -6.07 2.01
N THR A 60 -15.46 -5.19 2.61
CA THR A 60 -14.42 -5.58 3.56
C THR A 60 -15.02 -6.01 4.90
N LYS A 61 -15.91 -5.20 5.47
CA LYS A 61 -16.54 -5.42 6.77
C LYS A 61 -17.31 -6.73 6.80
N ASN A 62 -18.10 -6.99 5.76
CA ASN A 62 -18.94 -8.19 5.61
C ASN A 62 -18.14 -9.40 5.10
N LYS A 63 -16.82 -9.25 4.91
CA LYS A 63 -15.91 -10.31 4.47
C LYS A 63 -16.38 -11.01 3.18
N LEU A 64 -16.98 -10.26 2.25
CA LEU A 64 -17.54 -10.81 1.02
C LEU A 64 -16.50 -11.65 0.26
N ARG A 65 -16.99 -12.69 -0.44
CA ARG A 65 -16.14 -13.68 -1.12
C ARG A 65 -15.20 -13.03 -2.13
N TYR A 66 -15.69 -12.00 -2.81
CA TYR A 66 -14.92 -11.07 -3.61
C TYR A 66 -14.92 -9.70 -2.92
N ARG A 67 -13.75 -9.08 -2.82
CA ARG A 67 -13.60 -7.72 -2.30
C ARG A 67 -12.34 -7.09 -2.83
N GLN A 68 -12.37 -5.79 -3.07
CA GLN A 68 -11.24 -5.06 -3.62
C GLN A 68 -10.92 -3.82 -2.79
N LYS A 69 -9.71 -3.29 -2.93
CA LYS A 69 -9.30 -2.00 -2.36
C LYS A 69 -8.35 -1.32 -3.32
N LEU A 70 -8.58 -0.03 -3.55
CA LEU A 70 -7.65 0.84 -4.23
C LEU A 70 -6.99 1.77 -3.21
N ARG A 71 -5.69 1.98 -3.37
CA ARG A 71 -4.96 3.00 -2.61
C ARG A 71 -3.84 3.62 -3.43
N LEU A 72 -3.58 4.89 -3.16
CA LEU A 72 -2.36 5.58 -3.53
C LEU A 72 -1.46 5.63 -2.31
N ARG A 73 -0.19 5.24 -2.45
CA ARG A 73 0.77 5.16 -1.34
C ARG A 73 2.04 5.92 -1.67
N VAL A 74 2.57 6.61 -0.67
CA VAL A 74 3.89 7.25 -0.69
C VAL A 74 4.70 6.79 0.52
N TYR A 75 6.01 7.00 0.47
CA TYR A 75 6.94 6.72 1.57
C TYR A 75 7.65 8.00 1.98
N ASN A 76 7.80 8.20 3.29
CA ASN A 76 8.32 9.43 3.89
C ASN A 76 7.59 10.68 3.40
N ASP A 77 8.13 11.85 3.73
CA ASP A 77 7.76 13.08 3.06
C ASP A 77 8.28 13.02 1.63
N THR A 78 7.36 13.15 0.67
CA THR A 78 7.67 13.09 -0.74
C THR A 78 7.16 14.36 -1.40
N ASP A 79 8.01 14.96 -2.24
CA ASP A 79 7.61 16.13 -3.00
C ASP A 79 6.74 15.72 -4.21
N LYS A 80 6.29 16.70 -5.00
CA LYS A 80 5.45 16.44 -6.18
C LYS A 80 6.14 15.54 -7.22
N ASN A 81 7.47 15.48 -7.27
CA ASN A 81 8.21 14.62 -8.19
C ASN A 81 8.59 13.28 -7.56
N GLY A 82 8.25 13.09 -6.29
CA GLY A 82 8.48 11.90 -5.51
C GLY A 82 7.73 10.68 -6.03
N THR A 83 8.15 9.51 -5.55
CA THR A 83 7.63 8.23 -6.04
C THR A 83 6.33 7.85 -5.34
N ALA A 84 5.25 7.71 -6.11
CA ALA A 84 3.97 7.21 -5.64
C ALA A 84 3.68 5.79 -6.18
N PHE A 85 2.83 5.08 -5.45
CA PHE A 85 2.42 3.71 -5.77
C PHE A 85 0.90 3.62 -5.77
N PHE A 86 0.30 3.47 -6.94
CA PHE A 86 -1.08 2.98 -6.99
C PHE A 86 -1.07 1.47 -6.78
N GLU A 87 -1.94 1.00 -5.88
CA GLU A 87 -2.04 -0.40 -5.53
C GLU A 87 -3.50 -0.86 -5.52
N VAL A 88 -3.78 -1.92 -6.29
CA VAL A 88 -5.06 -2.63 -6.27
C VAL A 88 -4.86 -3.94 -5.53
N LYS A 89 -5.65 -4.13 -4.46
CA LYS A 89 -5.67 -5.38 -3.69
C LYS A 89 -7.03 -6.04 -3.83
N GLN A 90 -7.04 -7.23 -4.39
CA GLN A 90 -8.24 -8.04 -4.58
C GLN A 90 -8.15 -9.29 -3.70
N LYS A 91 -9.28 -9.73 -3.17
CA LYS A 91 -9.37 -11.00 -2.46
C LYS A 91 -10.56 -11.80 -2.97
N HIS A 92 -10.30 -12.98 -3.51
CA HIS A 92 -11.30 -13.92 -4.02
C HIS A 92 -11.08 -15.31 -3.42
N LYS A 93 -12.12 -15.93 -2.83
CA LYS A 93 -12.04 -17.28 -2.22
C LYS A 93 -10.80 -17.51 -1.34
N LYS A 94 -10.49 -16.55 -0.46
CA LYS A 94 -9.31 -16.51 0.44
C LYS A 94 -7.95 -16.24 -0.24
N VAL A 95 -7.86 -16.25 -1.57
CA VAL A 95 -6.65 -15.88 -2.32
C VAL A 95 -6.58 -14.36 -2.46
N VAL A 96 -5.40 -13.78 -2.20
CA VAL A 96 -5.15 -12.34 -2.34
C VAL A 96 -4.27 -12.11 -3.56
N ASN A 97 -4.75 -11.27 -4.47
CA ASN A 97 -3.97 -10.75 -5.58
C ASN A 97 -3.68 -9.28 -5.32
N LYS A 98 -2.42 -8.88 -5.47
CA LYS A 98 -2.00 -7.48 -5.37
C LYS A 98 -1.31 -7.11 -6.66
N ARG A 99 -1.76 -6.03 -7.29
CA ARG A 99 -1.10 -5.39 -8.42
C ARG A 99 -0.77 -3.96 -8.03
N ARG A 100 0.36 -3.47 -8.51
CA ARG A 100 0.79 -2.08 -8.25
C ARG A 100 1.57 -1.55 -9.44
N MET A 101 1.53 -0.24 -9.59
CA MET A 101 2.36 0.51 -10.51
C MET A 101 3.03 1.66 -9.77
N VAL A 102 4.11 2.15 -10.36
CA VAL A 102 4.87 3.30 -9.88
C VAL A 102 4.63 4.46 -10.83
N LEU A 103 4.51 5.67 -10.28
CA LEU A 103 4.42 6.91 -11.03
C LEU A 103 4.90 8.08 -10.17
N PRO A 104 5.38 9.18 -10.77
CA PRO A 104 5.58 10.43 -10.05
C PRO A 104 4.30 10.87 -9.33
N LEU A 105 4.40 11.49 -8.16
CA LEU A 105 3.23 11.96 -7.43
C LEU A 105 2.44 13.02 -8.22
N SER A 106 3.11 13.85 -9.00
CA SER A 106 2.52 14.80 -9.95
C SER A 106 1.64 14.13 -10.99
N GLU A 107 2.09 13.01 -11.55
CA GLU A 107 1.32 12.18 -12.48
C GLU A 107 0.10 11.55 -11.80
N ALA A 108 0.23 11.16 -10.53
CA ALA A 108 -0.91 10.68 -9.76
C ALA A 108 -1.95 11.78 -9.53
N TYR A 109 -1.53 13.01 -9.20
CA TYR A 109 -2.44 14.15 -9.09
C TYR A 109 -3.10 14.46 -10.42
N ARG A 110 -2.32 14.56 -11.50
CA ARG A 110 -2.85 14.78 -12.86
C ARG A 110 -3.91 13.74 -13.22
N TYR A 111 -3.64 12.46 -12.98
CA TYR A 111 -4.62 11.40 -13.21
C TYR A 111 -5.90 11.54 -12.36
N LEU A 112 -5.79 11.94 -11.09
CA LEU A 112 -6.93 12.07 -10.19
C LEU A 112 -7.78 13.31 -10.44
N GLU A 113 -7.14 14.42 -10.84
CA GLU A 113 -7.76 15.72 -11.13
C GLU A 113 -8.32 15.80 -12.55
N ASN A 114 -7.91 14.89 -13.45
CA ASN A 114 -8.32 14.85 -14.84
C ASN A 114 -9.81 14.45 -14.99
N ALA A 115 -10.68 15.41 -14.70
CA ALA A 115 -12.12 15.36 -14.94
C ALA A 115 -12.48 15.43 -16.44
N GLN A 116 -11.49 15.71 -17.32
CA GLN A 116 -11.72 16.09 -18.72
C GLN A 116 -11.29 15.02 -19.76
N GLY A 117 -10.94 13.81 -19.34
CA GLY A 117 -10.78 12.68 -20.26
C GLY A 117 -9.47 12.64 -21.02
N GLU A 118 -8.38 13.19 -20.46
CA GLU A 118 -7.04 12.99 -21.02
C GLU A 118 -6.73 11.49 -21.17
N SER A 119 -6.15 11.12 -22.31
CA SER A 119 -5.82 9.71 -22.60
C SER A 119 -4.87 9.13 -21.56
N LEU A 120 -5.17 7.93 -21.06
CA LEU A 120 -4.31 7.21 -20.12
C LEU A 120 -2.90 6.95 -20.70
N GLU A 121 -2.76 6.92 -22.03
CA GLU A 121 -1.46 6.79 -22.72
C GLU A 121 -0.50 7.94 -22.41
N LEU A 122 -1.03 9.10 -22.05
CA LEU A 122 -0.23 10.28 -21.74
C LEU A 122 0.29 10.25 -20.30
N ILE A 123 -0.26 9.41 -19.42
CA ILE A 123 0.17 9.30 -18.02
C ILE A 123 1.49 8.54 -17.93
N HIS A 124 2.51 9.20 -17.39
CA HIS A 124 3.82 8.56 -17.22
C HIS A 124 3.79 7.62 -16.00
N THR A 125 3.83 6.32 -16.28
CA THR A 125 3.77 5.26 -15.27
C THR A 125 4.62 4.06 -15.65
N SER A 126 5.02 3.27 -14.66
CA SER A 126 5.79 2.05 -14.86
C SER A 126 5.00 0.92 -15.51
N ASN A 127 3.65 0.95 -15.48
CA ASN A 127 2.81 -0.11 -16.03
C ASN A 127 1.42 0.40 -16.42
N LEU A 128 1.24 0.67 -17.72
CA LEU A 128 0.00 1.19 -18.30
C LEU A 128 -1.18 0.21 -18.20
N GLN A 129 -0.94 -1.11 -18.26
CA GLN A 129 -2.01 -2.09 -18.11
C GLN A 129 -2.63 -2.00 -16.71
N VAL A 130 -1.80 -1.87 -15.67
CA VAL A 130 -2.28 -1.69 -14.29
C VAL A 130 -3.02 -0.35 -14.14
N LEU A 131 -2.57 0.72 -14.81
CA LEU A 131 -3.31 1.98 -14.84
C LEU A 131 -4.72 1.81 -15.43
N ARG A 132 -4.86 1.14 -16.58
CA ARG A 132 -6.17 0.87 -17.21
C ARG A 132 -7.09 0.07 -16.29
N GLU A 133 -6.56 -0.90 -15.54
CA GLU A 133 -7.35 -1.65 -14.55
C GLU A 133 -7.81 -0.79 -13.37
N ILE A 134 -6.92 0.08 -12.86
CA ILE A 134 -7.24 1.05 -11.82
C ILE A 134 -8.35 1.97 -12.31
N ASP A 135 -8.21 2.46 -13.54
CA ASP A 135 -9.15 3.38 -14.15
C ASP A 135 -10.53 2.77 -14.31
N TYR A 136 -10.60 1.56 -14.86
CA TYR A 136 -11.83 0.80 -14.94
C TYR A 136 -12.47 0.58 -13.56
N PHE A 137 -11.68 0.21 -12.55
CA PHE A 137 -12.19 -0.02 -11.19
C PHE A 137 -12.73 1.27 -10.55
N ARG A 138 -12.03 2.40 -10.73
CA ARG A 138 -12.49 3.70 -10.25
C ARG A 138 -13.79 4.13 -10.90
N HIS A 139 -13.93 4.01 -12.22
CA HIS A 139 -15.13 4.40 -12.93
C HIS A 139 -16.33 3.49 -12.60
N LEU A 140 -16.13 2.17 -12.57
CA LEU A 140 -17.20 1.21 -12.28
C LEU A 140 -17.81 1.40 -10.89
N TYR A 141 -17.00 1.73 -9.89
CA TYR A 141 -17.45 1.93 -8.51
C TYR A 141 -17.58 3.41 -8.12
N LYS A 142 -17.34 4.35 -9.05
CA LYS A 142 -17.31 5.79 -8.79
C LYS A 142 -16.44 6.15 -7.57
N LEU A 143 -15.21 5.66 -7.59
CA LEU A 143 -14.28 5.77 -6.46
C LEU A 143 -13.64 7.16 -6.38
N GLU A 144 -13.78 7.78 -5.22
CA GLU A 144 -13.22 9.08 -4.86
C GLU A 144 -12.19 8.91 -3.73
N PRO A 145 -11.22 9.84 -3.59
CA PRO A 145 -10.38 9.92 -2.40
C PRO A 145 -11.22 9.94 -1.11
N GLY A 146 -10.99 8.99 -0.20
CA GLY A 146 -11.84 8.80 0.98
C GLY A 146 -11.15 9.06 2.32
N MET A 147 -10.03 8.39 2.60
CA MET A 147 -9.33 8.50 3.89
C MET A 147 -7.83 8.29 3.72
N ILE A 148 -7.03 9.06 4.44
CA ILE A 148 -5.59 8.87 4.55
C ILE A 148 -5.29 8.08 5.82
N VAL A 149 -4.41 7.08 5.68
CA VAL A 149 -3.84 6.35 6.81
C VAL A 149 -2.33 6.51 6.76
N SER A 150 -1.77 7.15 7.78
CA SER A 150 -0.33 7.29 7.97
C SER A 150 0.14 6.57 9.23
N TYR A 151 1.36 6.05 9.21
CA TYR A 151 2.04 5.43 10.34
C TYR A 151 3.52 5.28 10.04
N ASP A 152 4.32 5.21 11.09
CA ASP A 152 5.73 4.85 11.00
C ASP A 152 5.89 3.34 10.97
N ARG A 153 6.80 2.86 10.12
CA ARG A 153 7.12 1.44 9.98
C ARG A 153 8.58 1.21 10.28
N HIS A 154 8.85 0.23 11.13
CA HIS A 154 10.16 -0.42 11.24
C HIS A 154 10.07 -1.79 10.55
N ALA A 155 10.88 -2.02 9.52
CA ALA A 155 10.88 -3.23 8.71
C ALA A 155 12.23 -3.93 8.75
N LEU A 156 12.18 -5.23 9.04
CA LEU A 156 13.33 -6.12 9.18
C LEU A 156 13.16 -7.35 8.29
N HIS A 157 14.27 -7.85 7.76
CA HIS A 157 14.35 -9.10 6.99
C HIS A 157 15.29 -10.08 7.69
N GLY A 158 14.97 -11.36 7.64
CA GLY A 158 15.84 -12.40 8.14
C GLY A 158 17.19 -12.42 7.42
N LEU A 159 18.26 -12.68 8.18
CA LEU A 159 19.59 -12.92 7.60
C LEU A 159 19.66 -14.30 6.93
N TYR A 160 19.07 -15.31 7.58
CA TYR A 160 19.15 -16.71 7.15
C TYR A 160 17.98 -17.13 6.25
N ASP A 161 16.77 -16.63 6.53
CA ASP A 161 15.59 -16.83 5.67
C ASP A 161 15.19 -15.53 4.99
N LYS A 162 15.44 -15.45 3.67
CA LYS A 162 15.10 -14.28 2.84
C LYS A 162 13.59 -14.06 2.72
N ASN A 163 12.76 -15.06 3.05
CA ASN A 163 11.30 -14.96 3.05
C ASN A 163 10.74 -14.44 4.37
N LEU A 164 11.53 -14.48 5.45
CA LEU A 164 11.13 -13.96 6.74
C LEU A 164 11.22 -12.44 6.74
N ARG A 165 10.08 -11.80 7.01
CA ARG A 165 9.99 -10.35 7.15
C ARG A 165 9.14 -10.00 8.36
N ILE A 166 9.68 -9.16 9.23
CA ILE A 166 8.99 -8.63 10.40
C ILE A 166 8.77 -7.13 10.17
N THR A 167 7.57 -6.65 10.46
CA THR A 167 7.25 -5.22 10.35
C THR A 167 6.44 -4.78 11.55
N SER A 168 6.92 -3.74 12.23
CA SER A 168 6.22 -3.05 13.30
C SER A 168 5.64 -1.74 12.80
N ARG A 169 4.49 -1.34 13.35
CA ARG A 169 3.79 -0.09 12.97
C ARG A 169 3.39 0.66 14.22
N TYR A 170 3.68 1.95 14.28
CA TYR A 170 3.37 2.82 15.42
C TYR A 170 2.94 4.22 14.91
N GLY A 171 2.35 5.04 15.80
CA GLY A 171 1.91 6.40 15.46
C GLY A 171 0.81 6.45 14.40
N CYS A 172 -0.16 5.53 14.43
CA CYS A 172 -1.16 5.44 13.36
C CYS A 172 -2.14 6.63 13.42
N ALA A 173 -2.03 7.54 12.46
CA ALA A 173 -2.94 8.66 12.26
C ALA A 173 -3.94 8.35 11.13
N ARG A 174 -5.14 8.90 11.26
CA ARG A 174 -6.20 8.87 10.23
C ARG A 174 -6.74 10.28 10.05
N SER A 175 -6.90 10.69 8.80
CA SER A 175 -7.49 11.97 8.39
C SER A 175 -8.37 11.78 7.17
#